data_AF-E2B0E3-F1
#
_entry.id   AF-E2B0E3-F1
#
_cell.length_a   1.000
_cell.length_b   1.000
_cell.length_c   1.000
_cell.angle_alpha   90.00
_cell.angle_beta   90.00
_cell.angle_gamma   90.00
#
_symmetry.space_group_name_H-M   'P 1'
#
loop_
_entity.id
_entity.type
_entity.pdbx_description
1 polymer ?
#
loop_
_entity_poly.entity_id
_entity_poly.type
_entity_poly.pdbx_seq_one_letter_code
_entity_poly.pdbx_strand_id
1 'polypeptide(L)'
;MTMLFMTIDARLNRTSLHEMDGESSEEVGTILQEVPSLGSNLPSVSLTNYENILYYGDIQIGVPPQKFRVAFSTDSAHFWIFSQHCTLSFCCK
;
A
#
# COMPACT_ATOMS: atom_id res chain seq x y z
N MET A 1 9.96 -11.15 -31.92
CA MET A 1 9.76 -11.99 -30.71
C MET A 1 8.29 -11.99 -30.39
N THR A 2 7.63 -13.12 -30.57
CA THR A 2 6.18 -13.31 -30.42
C THR A 2 5.82 -13.17 -28.94
N MET A 3 4.94 -12.22 -28.61
CA MET A 3 4.33 -12.10 -27.29
C MET A 3 3.01 -12.90 -27.32
N LEU A 4 2.93 -13.97 -26.54
CA LEU A 4 1.70 -14.73 -26.35
C LEU A 4 0.96 -14.12 -25.15
N PHE A 5 -0.16 -13.46 -25.40
CA PHE A 5 -1.04 -12.95 -24.35
C PHE A 5 -1.96 -14.09 -23.89
N MET A 6 -1.90 -14.47 -22.61
CA MET A 6 -2.97 -15.25 -21.99
C MET A 6 -4.09 -14.28 -21.64
N THR A 7 -5.16 -14.30 -22.44
CA THR A 7 -6.40 -13.58 -22.15
C THR A 7 -7.20 -14.35 -21.10
N ILE A 8 -7.22 -13.86 -19.86
CA ILE A 8 -8.39 -14.07 -19.00
C ILE A 8 -9.31 -12.88 -19.22
N ASP A 9 -10.53 -13.15 -19.67
CA ASP A 9 -11.61 -12.18 -19.90
C ASP A 9 -11.91 -11.47 -18.57
N ALA A 10 -11.19 -10.38 -18.30
CA ALA A 10 -11.63 -9.37 -17.38
C ALA A 10 -12.48 -8.41 -18.20
N ARG A 11 -13.80 -8.64 -18.25
CA ARG A 11 -14.72 -7.54 -18.55
C ARG A 11 -14.49 -6.46 -17.50
N LEU A 12 -13.67 -5.47 -17.85
CA LEU A 12 -13.46 -4.27 -17.07
C LEU A 12 -14.77 -3.48 -17.06
N ASN A 13 -15.65 -3.76 -16.10
CA ASN A 13 -16.80 -2.91 -15.87
C ASN A 13 -16.29 -1.61 -15.24
N ARG A 14 -16.02 -0.63 -16.09
CA ARG A 14 -15.58 0.70 -15.69
C ARG A 14 -16.74 1.40 -14.99
N THR A 15 -16.87 1.22 -13.68
CA THR A 15 -17.68 2.12 -12.86
C THR A 15 -16.97 3.46 -12.78
N SER A 16 -17.62 4.51 -13.30
CA SER A 16 -17.14 5.89 -13.17
C SER A 16 -17.13 6.28 -11.71
N LEU A 17 -15.96 6.57 -11.15
CA LEU A 17 -15.85 7.10 -9.80
C LEU A 17 -16.14 8.60 -9.89
N HIS A 18 -17.26 9.03 -9.34
CA HIS A 18 -17.58 10.44 -9.20
C HIS A 18 -16.75 11.02 -8.06
N GLU A 19 -16.14 12.18 -8.32
CA GLU A 19 -15.50 13.01 -7.31
C GLU A 19 -16.55 13.36 -6.25
N MET A 20 -16.31 12.96 -5.01
CA MET A 20 -17.11 13.42 -3.88
C MET A 20 -16.41 14.66 -3.35
N ASP A 21 -17.10 15.80 -3.41
CA ASP A 21 -16.67 17.04 -2.79
C ASP A 21 -16.46 16.78 -1.28
N GLY A 22 -15.20 16.79 -0.85
CA GLY A 22 -14.82 16.54 0.54
C GLY A 22 -15.30 17.68 1.43
N GLU A 23 -16.29 17.41 2.28
CA GLU A 23 -16.62 18.28 3.41
C GLU A 23 -15.56 18.09 4.49
N SER A 24 -15.00 19.22 4.98
CA SER A 24 -14.05 19.23 6.09
C SER A 24 -14.75 18.71 7.36
N SER A 25 -14.45 17.47 7.76
CA SER A 25 -14.80 16.99 9.10
C SER A 25 -13.76 17.46 10.10
N GLU A 26 -14.25 18.06 11.18
CA GLU A 26 -13.48 18.44 12.36
C GLU A 26 -12.72 17.23 12.91
N GLU A 27 -11.43 17.40 13.25
CA GLU A 27 -10.69 16.46 14.07
C GLU A 27 -11.29 16.42 15.49
N VAL A 28 -12.29 15.56 15.70
CA VAL A 28 -12.58 15.04 17.03
C VAL A 28 -11.50 14.00 17.32
N GLY A 29 -10.52 14.39 18.14
CA GLY A 29 -9.45 13.53 18.60
C GLY A 29 -10.01 12.29 19.30
N THR A 30 -10.14 11.18 18.56
CA THR A 30 -10.36 9.87 19.14
C THR A 30 -9.06 9.44 19.80
N ILE A 31 -9.10 9.28 21.12
CA ILE A 31 -8.06 8.64 21.92
C ILE A 31 -7.67 7.35 21.20
N LEU A 32 -6.45 7.30 20.64
CA LEU A 32 -5.85 6.05 20.19
C LEU A 32 -5.65 5.21 21.45
N GLN A 33 -6.64 4.36 21.76
CA GLN A 33 -6.44 3.33 22.77
C GLN A 33 -5.33 2.44 22.24
N GLU A 34 -4.18 2.52 22.89
CA GLU A 34 -3.09 1.57 22.71
C GLU A 34 -3.68 0.19 22.97
N VAL A 35 -3.95 -0.55 21.89
CA VAL A 35 -4.40 -1.93 21.95
C VAL A 35 -3.36 -2.66 22.79
N PRO A 36 -3.75 -3.40 23.86
CA PRO A 36 -2.80 -4.13 24.69
C PRO A 36 -1.88 -4.92 23.78
N SER A 37 -0.59 -4.57 23.80
CA SER A 37 0.42 -5.22 22.96
C SER A 37 0.25 -6.72 23.07
N LEU A 38 -0.05 -7.36 21.95
CA LEU A 38 -0.32 -8.79 21.87
C LEU A 38 1.00 -9.55 22.06
N GLY A 39 1.55 -9.54 23.28
CA GLY A 39 2.86 -10.07 23.63
C GLY A 39 4.02 -9.34 22.95
N SER A 40 5.05 -8.96 23.72
CA SER A 40 6.30 -8.37 23.21
C SER A 40 7.11 -9.27 22.25
N ASN A 41 6.58 -10.43 21.87
CA ASN A 41 7.26 -11.44 21.06
C ASN A 41 6.69 -11.55 19.63
N LEU A 42 5.65 -10.78 19.28
CA LEU A 42 5.13 -10.78 17.92
C LEU A 42 5.77 -9.68 17.07
N PRO A 43 6.13 -9.98 15.80
CA PRO A 43 6.59 -8.96 14.89
C PRO A 43 5.46 -7.95 14.62
N SER A 44 5.77 -6.67 14.81
CA SER A 44 4.86 -5.56 14.55
C SER A 44 5.52 -4.55 13.61
N VAL A 45 4.68 -3.83 12.86
CA VAL A 45 5.10 -2.75 11.96
C VAL A 45 4.24 -1.53 12.23
N SER A 46 4.88 -0.36 12.31
CA SER A 46 4.18 0.91 12.43
C SER A 46 3.59 1.32 11.08
N LEU A 47 2.31 1.64 11.06
CA LEU A 47 1.61 2.10 9.86
C LEU A 47 1.30 3.60 9.98
N THR A 48 1.49 4.32 8.88
CA THR A 48 1.10 5.72 8.72
C THR A 48 -0.11 5.79 7.81
N ASN A 49 -1.11 6.57 8.25
CA ASN A 49 -2.30 6.85 7.48
C ASN A 49 -2.01 7.96 6.45
N TYR A 50 -2.42 7.73 5.21
CA TYR A 50 -2.46 8.72 4.14
C TYR A 50 -3.93 8.93 3.74
N GLU A 51 -4.48 10.10 4.10
CA GLU A 51 -5.80 10.60 3.69
C GLU A 51 -6.98 9.64 3.96
N ASN A 52 -6.87 8.73 4.94
CA ASN A 52 -7.87 7.67 5.20
C ASN A 52 -8.15 6.73 4.02
N ILE A 53 -7.31 6.75 2.98
CA ILE A 53 -7.45 5.91 1.78
C ILE A 53 -6.34 4.85 1.68
N LEU A 54 -5.21 5.06 2.36
CA LEU A 54 -4.03 4.21 2.24
C LEU A 54 -3.27 4.17 3.57
N TYR A 55 -2.82 2.98 3.96
CA TYR A 55 -1.90 2.81 5.09
C TYR A 55 -0.56 2.28 4.57
N TYR A 56 0.54 2.94 4.92
CA TYR A 56 1.88 2.53 4.51
C TYR A 56 2.80 2.33 5.71
N GLY A 57 3.78 1.45 5.56
CA GLY A 57 4.80 1.19 6.58
C GLY A 57 6.14 0.85 5.95
N ASP A 58 7.18 0.82 6.78
CA ASP A 58 8.54 0.52 6.33
C ASP A 58 8.86 -0.97 6.53
N ILE A 59 9.46 -1.60 5.52
CA ILE A 59 9.96 -2.97 5.55
C ILE A 59 11.45 -2.99 5.16
N GLN A 60 12.11 -4.12 5.40
CA GLN A 60 13.50 -4.34 5.02
C GLN A 60 13.64 -5.63 4.19
N ILE A 61 14.36 -5.56 3.07
CA ILE A 61 14.59 -6.71 2.18
C ILE A 61 16.08 -6.84 1.88
N GLY A 62 16.55 -8.09 1.87
CA GLY A 62 17.90 -8.46 1.44
C GLY A 62 18.95 -8.41 2.55
N VAL A 63 20.17 -8.80 2.16
CA VAL A 63 21.38 -8.71 2.99
C VAL A 63 22.47 -8.07 2.13
N PRO A 64 22.97 -6.87 2.46
CA PRO A 64 22.57 -6.03 3.59
C PRO A 64 21.10 -5.54 3.49
N PRO A 65 20.43 -5.25 4.62
CA PRO A 65 19.03 -4.80 4.62
C PRO A 65 18.82 -3.48 3.89
N GLN A 66 17.91 -3.47 2.92
CA GLN A 66 17.47 -2.27 2.21
C GLN A 66 16.06 -1.91 2.67
N LYS A 67 15.83 -0.64 3.02
CA LYS A 67 14.53 -0.14 3.50
C LYS A 67 13.62 0.23 2.34
N PHE A 68 12.35 -0.18 2.42
CA PHE A 68 11.31 0.16 1.46
C PHE A 68 10.05 0.63 2.18
N ARG A 69 9.38 1.66 1.65
CA ARG A 69 8.06 2.07 2.09
C ARG A 69 7.02 1.39 1.21
N VAL A 70 6.09 0.67 1.82
CA VAL A 70 5.10 -0.13 1.11
C VAL A 70 3.70 0.13 1.65
N ALA A 71 2.72 0.09 0.75
CA ALA A 71 1.31 0.13 1.10
C ALA A 71 0.84 -1.25 1.59
N PHE A 72 0.18 -1.28 2.74
CA PHE A 72 -0.43 -2.50 3.29
C PHE A 72 -1.89 -2.57 2.83
N SER A 73 -2.23 -3.61 2.09
CA SER A 73 -3.57 -3.86 1.55
C SER A 73 -4.05 -5.23 1.99
N THR A 74 -5.33 -5.34 2.38
CA THR A 74 -5.94 -6.61 2.83
C THR A 74 -6.64 -7.36 1.71
N ASP A 75 -6.85 -6.70 0.56
CA ASP A 75 -7.60 -7.19 -0.59
C ASP A 75 -6.73 -7.95 -1.60
N SER A 76 -5.42 -8.02 -1.37
CA SER A 76 -4.48 -8.73 -2.25
C SER A 76 -3.44 -9.52 -1.46
N ALA A 77 -2.99 -10.65 -2.03
CA ALA A 77 -1.91 -11.47 -1.50
C ALA A 77 -0.58 -11.25 -2.25
N HIS A 78 -0.53 -10.28 -3.17
CA HIS A 78 0.63 -10.02 -3.99
C HIS A 78 1.50 -8.91 -3.39
N PHE A 79 2.80 -9.11 -3.47
CA PHE A 79 3.80 -8.15 -3.05
C PHE A 79 4.69 -7.76 -4.24
N TRP A 80 4.90 -6.46 -4.46
CA TRP A 80 5.77 -5.96 -5.52
C TRP A 80 6.50 -4.69 -5.05
N ILE A 81 7.71 -4.50 -5.58
CA ILE A 81 8.53 -3.30 -5.39
C ILE A 81 9.13 -2.90 -6.73
N PHE A 82 9.47 -1.62 -6.89
CA PHE A 82 10.21 -1.18 -8.07
C PHE A 82 11.67 -1.65 -8.00
N SER A 83 12.17 -2.15 -9.13
CA SER A 83 13.58 -2.49 -9.27
C SER A 83 14.43 -1.23 -9.38
N GLN A 84 15.66 -1.28 -8.87
CA GLN A 84 16.67 -0.24 -9.10
C GLN A 84 16.96 -0.02 -10.59
N HIS A 85 16.72 -1.02 -11.44
CA HIS A 85 16.91 -0.91 -12.88
C HIS A 85 15.68 -0.40 -13.63
N CYS A 86 14.61 0.01 -12.93
CA CYS A 86 13.44 0.56 -13.58
C CYS A 86 13.76 1.92 -14.22
N THR A 87 13.53 2.02 -15.53
CA THR A 87 13.77 3.25 -16.32
C THR A 87 12.50 4.07 -16.57
N LEU A 88 11.37 3.62 -16.03
CA LEU A 88 10.09 4.30 -16.17
C LEU A 88 10.01 5.49 -15.20
N SER A 89 9.40 6.59 -15.63
CA SER A 89 9.36 7.84 -14.88
C SER A 89 8.72 7.73 -13.49
N PHE A 90 7.82 6.77 -13.29
CA PHE A 90 7.18 6.54 -11.99
C PHE A 90 8.06 5.78 -10.99
N CYS A 91 9.10 5.07 -11.46
CA CYS A 91 10.08 4.43 -10.58
C CYS A 91 11.22 5.38 -10.17
N CYS A 92 11.52 6.37 -11.02
CA CYS A 92 12.57 7.35 -10.77
C CYS A 92 12.02 8.49 -9.90
N LYS A 93 12.02 8.30 -8.58
CA LYS A 93 11.81 9.37 -7.59
C LYS A 93 12.73 9.18 -6.40
#